data_AF-A0A2H3BB97-F1
#
_entry.id   AF-A0A2H3BB97-F1
#
_cell.length_a   1.000
_cell.length_b   1.000
_cell.length_c   1.000
_cell.angle_alpha   90.00
_cell.angle_beta   90.00
_cell.angle_gamma   90.00
#
_symmetry.space_group_name_H-M   'P 1'
#
loop_
_entity.id
_entity.type
_entity.pdbx_description
1 polymer ?
#
loop_
_entity_poly.entity_id
_entity_poly.type
_entity_poly.pdbx_seq_one_letter_code
_entity_poly.pdbx_strand_id
1 'polypeptide(L)'
;MQRDSISHMIQGTWQNPSDTLSILLIIGGDVVLKALAQLTGRSFTPIAFSFGWVSYSFNTLMSVLGDGRLLPAPDYPAKVINAENGYKRDSKSWVLGRLLRDFERPLGDKVGLSVTVFEAVEADLAGVPSIDLWWYSGLVVIVIQLAVAAIPCAHHGNWSILFITAAGTMLALITGALPQWRREKWACRRKAKKVFCVTGGNGTRKVGLDLEDLAAAESPRMRRRGKDDNYAFVCTQIACLLLATLWIIILITVTALKADTWYLLGVGGLGMVQNVLVAGTERHIGTSGIHLKKIEEYQQEKVMDTLMDLEEDYPKVGKSLVTEFFPNGLNEVEASRVLVDSFLT
;
A
#
# COMPACT_ATOMS: atom_id res chain seq x y z
N MET A 1 32.24 15.63 -36.22
CA MET A 1 33.05 15.10 -35.09
C MET A 1 32.26 14.97 -33.79
N GLN A 2 31.78 16.06 -33.15
CA GLN A 2 31.09 15.93 -31.85
C GLN A 2 29.69 15.29 -31.96
N ARG A 3 28.96 15.54 -33.06
CA ARG A 3 27.67 14.90 -33.36
C ARG A 3 27.80 13.39 -33.63
N ASP A 4 28.85 13.00 -34.37
CA ASP A 4 29.12 11.60 -34.72
C ASP A 4 29.51 10.79 -33.46
N SER A 5 30.28 11.40 -32.56
CA SER A 5 30.63 10.82 -31.26
C SER A 5 29.40 10.60 -30.36
N ILE A 6 28.47 11.56 -30.32
CA ILE A 6 27.20 11.39 -29.59
C ILE A 6 26.36 10.27 -30.22
N SER A 7 26.26 10.21 -31.55
CA SER A 7 25.50 9.15 -32.22
C SER A 7 26.08 7.76 -31.98
N HIS A 8 27.42 7.63 -31.95
CA HIS A 8 28.10 6.38 -31.65
C HIS A 8 27.98 5.99 -30.16
N MET A 9 28.02 6.95 -29.23
CA MET A 9 27.74 6.70 -27.82
C MET A 9 26.31 6.22 -27.60
N ILE A 10 25.32 6.90 -28.20
CA ILE A 10 23.91 6.49 -28.16
C ILE A 10 23.77 5.08 -28.74
N GLN A 11 24.31 4.82 -29.93
CA GLN A 11 24.26 3.50 -30.57
C GLN A 11 24.92 2.42 -29.72
N GLY A 12 26.04 2.71 -29.05
CA GLY A 12 26.71 1.80 -28.12
C GLY A 12 25.87 1.48 -26.87
N THR A 13 25.21 2.48 -26.28
CA THR A 13 24.27 2.29 -25.17
C THR A 13 23.08 1.42 -25.58
N TRP A 14 22.58 1.57 -26.81
CA TRP A 14 21.52 0.71 -27.38
C TRP A 14 22.02 -0.64 -27.91
N GLN A 15 23.33 -0.93 -27.89
CA GLN A 15 23.86 -2.24 -28.24
C GLN A 15 24.06 -3.13 -27.02
N ASN A 16 24.42 -2.55 -25.87
CA ASN A 16 24.57 -3.24 -24.59
C ASN A 16 23.76 -2.56 -23.48
N PRO A 17 22.54 -3.04 -23.17
CA PRO A 17 21.67 -2.41 -22.19
C PRO A 17 22.12 -2.59 -20.73
N SER A 18 23.33 -3.08 -20.45
CA SER A 18 23.84 -3.29 -19.08
C SER A 18 23.78 -2.02 -18.23
N ASP A 19 24.04 -0.87 -18.84
CA ASP A 19 24.07 0.41 -18.13
C ASP A 19 22.66 0.91 -17.75
N THR A 20 21.64 0.50 -18.53
CA THR A 20 20.23 0.82 -18.23
C THR A 20 19.68 0.04 -17.05
N LEU A 21 20.26 -1.12 -16.72
CA LEU A 21 19.87 -1.93 -15.57
C LEU A 21 20.11 -1.19 -14.25
N SER A 22 21.23 -0.46 -14.13
CA SER A 22 21.56 0.34 -12.95
C SER A 22 20.51 1.40 -12.64
N ILE A 23 19.95 2.04 -13.67
CA ILE A 23 18.90 3.06 -13.51
C ILE A 23 17.59 2.40 -13.02
N LEU A 24 17.21 1.28 -13.64
CA LEU A 24 16.01 0.52 -13.27
C LEU A 24 16.09 -0.05 -11.85
N LEU A 25 17.29 -0.42 -11.40
CA LEU A 25 17.57 -0.89 -10.04
C LEU A 25 17.37 0.22 -8.99
N ILE A 26 17.83 1.44 -9.28
CA ILE A 26 17.74 2.58 -8.33
C ILE A 26 16.29 2.95 -8.04
N ILE A 27 15.48 3.11 -9.09
CA ILE A 27 14.09 3.61 -8.96
C ILE A 27 13.15 2.48 -8.50
N GLY A 28 13.45 1.23 -8.88
CA GLY A 28 12.49 0.13 -8.76
C GLY A 28 12.18 -0.36 -7.34
N GLY A 29 13.03 -0.08 -6.36
CA GLY A 29 12.87 -0.62 -5.00
C GLY A 29 11.59 -0.15 -4.29
N ASP A 30 11.32 1.15 -4.33
CA ASP A 30 10.11 1.74 -3.72
C ASP A 30 8.83 1.34 -4.48
N VAL A 31 8.92 1.19 -5.80
CA VAL A 31 7.82 0.70 -6.63
C VAL A 31 7.42 -0.72 -6.22
N VAL A 32 8.41 -1.62 -6.08
CA VAL A 32 8.16 -3.00 -5.63
C VAL A 32 7.59 -3.02 -4.22
N LEU A 33 8.11 -2.21 -3.29
CA LEU A 33 7.59 -2.10 -1.92
C LEU A 33 6.11 -1.71 -1.90
N LYS A 34 5.72 -0.68 -2.66
CA LYS A 34 4.33 -0.21 -2.75
C LYS A 34 3.42 -1.21 -3.47
N ALA A 35 3.92 -1.89 -4.51
CA ALA A 35 3.18 -2.94 -5.20
C ALA A 35 2.92 -4.15 -4.27
N LEU A 36 3.92 -4.55 -3.48
CA LEU A 36 3.76 -5.56 -2.42
C LEU A 36 2.76 -5.10 -1.36
N ALA A 37 2.89 -3.86 -0.88
CA ALA A 37 1.95 -3.29 0.07
C ALA A 37 0.52 -3.29 -0.49
N GLN A 38 0.33 -3.19 -1.80
CA GLN A 38 -0.99 -3.31 -2.43
C GLN A 38 -1.49 -4.77 -2.53
N LEU A 39 -0.69 -5.69 -3.06
CA LEU A 39 -1.16 -7.03 -3.42
C LEU A 39 -1.16 -8.03 -2.25
N THR A 40 -0.34 -7.80 -1.23
CA THR A 40 -0.12 -8.79 -0.16
C THR A 40 -1.35 -8.99 0.73
N GLY A 41 -1.37 -10.12 1.44
CA GLY A 41 -2.27 -10.37 2.55
C GLY A 41 -3.31 -11.46 2.32
N ARG A 42 -3.33 -12.03 1.11
CA ARG A 42 -3.62 -13.45 0.91
C ARG A 42 -2.34 -14.27 1.06
N SER A 43 -2.46 -15.59 1.14
CA SER A 43 -1.30 -16.50 1.20
C SER A 43 -0.49 -16.50 -0.10
N PHE A 44 -1.12 -16.14 -1.22
CA PHE A 44 -0.48 -16.03 -2.53
C PHE A 44 -0.61 -14.59 -3.05
N THR A 45 0.53 -14.01 -3.43
CA THR A 45 0.66 -12.64 -3.90
C THR A 45 1.31 -12.67 -5.29
N PRO A 46 0.54 -12.54 -6.37
CA PRO A 46 1.07 -12.58 -7.74
C PRO A 46 1.75 -11.25 -8.06
N ILE A 47 3.04 -11.15 -7.75
CA ILE A 47 3.84 -9.97 -8.07
C ILE A 47 4.90 -10.36 -9.11
N ALA A 48 5.01 -9.54 -10.17
CA ALA A 48 5.90 -9.82 -11.28
C ALA A 48 7.38 -9.58 -10.91
N PHE A 49 8.25 -10.39 -11.53
CA PHE A 49 9.69 -10.17 -11.45
C PHE A 49 10.06 -8.84 -12.13
N SER A 50 10.96 -8.07 -11.54
CA SER A 50 11.44 -6.80 -12.12
C SER A 50 12.83 -6.47 -11.56
N PHE A 51 13.54 -5.51 -12.15
CA PHE A 51 14.85 -5.11 -11.64
C PHE A 51 14.79 -4.42 -10.27
N GLY A 52 13.63 -3.91 -9.83
CA GLY A 52 13.51 -3.23 -8.54
C GLY A 52 13.72 -4.12 -7.30
N TRP A 53 13.61 -5.44 -7.46
CA TRP A 53 13.63 -6.39 -6.35
C TRP A 53 14.95 -6.43 -5.58
N VAL A 54 16.09 -6.19 -6.23
CA VAL A 54 17.40 -6.17 -5.57
C VAL A 54 17.49 -4.99 -4.61
N SER A 55 17.13 -3.79 -5.07
CA SER A 55 17.09 -2.57 -4.25
C SER A 55 16.08 -2.72 -3.11
N TYR A 56 14.89 -3.23 -3.42
CA TYR A 56 13.88 -3.57 -2.41
C TYR A 56 14.41 -4.52 -1.33
N SER A 57 15.12 -5.58 -1.72
CA SER A 57 15.59 -6.60 -0.77
C SER A 57 16.65 -6.06 0.18
N PHE A 58 17.53 -5.18 -0.30
CA PHE A 58 18.50 -4.50 0.55
C PHE A 58 17.84 -3.52 1.53
N ASN A 59 16.87 -2.72 1.05
CA ASN A 59 16.09 -1.83 1.92
C ASN A 59 15.28 -2.60 2.97
N THR A 60 14.72 -3.74 2.58
CA THR A 60 13.99 -4.63 3.48
C THR A 60 14.91 -5.20 4.54
N LEU A 61 16.14 -5.61 4.20
CA LEU A 61 17.12 -6.06 5.20
C LEU A 61 17.42 -4.96 6.23
N MET A 62 17.59 -3.71 5.79
CA MET A 62 17.78 -2.57 6.71
C MET A 62 16.57 -2.34 7.62
N SER A 63 15.35 -2.34 7.09
CA SER A 63 14.13 -2.15 7.89
C SER A 63 13.92 -3.31 8.88
N VAL A 64 14.12 -4.54 8.43
CA VAL A 64 14.02 -5.76 9.25
C VAL A 64 15.01 -5.76 10.42
N LEU A 65 16.22 -5.22 10.24
CA LEU A 65 17.21 -5.01 11.31
C LEU A 65 16.91 -3.79 12.19
N GLY A 66 16.26 -2.77 11.63
CA GLY A 66 15.86 -1.54 12.31
C GLY A 66 14.57 -1.71 13.10
N ASP A 67 13.48 -1.18 12.56
CA ASP A 67 12.14 -1.16 13.17
C ASP A 67 11.36 -2.47 12.98
N GLY A 68 11.88 -3.35 12.12
CA GLY A 68 11.33 -4.65 11.83
C GLY A 68 10.17 -4.61 10.85
N ARG A 69 9.92 -3.53 10.11
CA ARG A 69 8.74 -3.41 9.23
C ARG A 69 8.96 -4.03 7.85
N LEU A 70 7.88 -4.54 7.26
CA LEU A 70 7.82 -4.84 5.82
C LEU A 70 6.94 -3.83 5.07
N LEU A 71 5.91 -3.30 5.72
CA LEU A 71 5.06 -2.27 5.11
C LEU A 71 5.77 -0.93 5.00
N PRO A 72 5.52 -0.18 3.90
CA PRO A 72 5.96 1.20 3.78
C PRO A 72 5.27 2.11 4.82
N ALA A 73 5.84 3.29 5.02
CA ALA A 73 5.15 4.37 5.72
C ALA A 73 3.85 4.76 4.99
N PRO A 74 2.84 5.30 5.70
CA PRO A 74 1.62 5.81 5.08
C PRO A 74 1.93 6.81 3.97
N ASP A 75 1.27 6.63 2.83
CA ASP A 75 1.42 7.49 1.65
C ASP A 75 0.42 8.65 1.62
N TYR A 76 -0.54 8.66 2.53
CA TYR A 76 -1.52 9.72 2.70
C TYR A 76 -1.75 9.99 4.19
N PRO A 77 -1.75 11.26 4.64
CA PRO A 77 -1.99 11.58 6.04
C PRO A 77 -3.44 11.23 6.40
N ALA A 78 -3.61 10.47 7.47
CA ALA A 78 -4.93 10.17 8.00
C ALA A 78 -4.92 10.36 9.51
N LYS A 79 -6.01 10.89 10.05
CA LYS A 79 -6.31 10.95 11.47
C LYS A 79 -7.51 10.07 11.76
N VAL A 80 -7.48 9.43 12.91
CA VAL A 80 -8.59 8.66 13.44
C VAL A 80 -9.11 9.38 14.68
N ILE A 81 -10.40 9.67 14.70
CA ILE A 81 -11.10 10.36 15.78
C ILE A 81 -12.12 9.38 16.34
N ASN A 82 -12.09 9.15 17.65
CA ASN A 82 -13.09 8.31 18.31
C ASN A 82 -14.41 9.09 18.43
N ALA A 83 -15.50 8.51 17.92
CA ALA A 83 -16.78 9.19 17.91
C ALA A 83 -17.43 9.32 19.30
N GLU A 84 -17.06 8.48 20.27
CA GLU A 84 -17.63 8.53 21.62
C GLU A 84 -17.06 9.67 22.46
N ASN A 85 -15.77 9.99 22.29
CA ASN A 85 -15.05 10.92 23.17
C ASN A 85 -14.26 12.02 22.44
N GLY A 86 -14.24 12.03 21.10
CA GLY A 86 -13.50 13.02 20.31
C GLY A 86 -11.98 12.90 20.36
N TYR A 87 -11.44 11.83 20.97
CA TYR A 87 -10.01 11.64 21.07
C TYR A 87 -9.39 11.35 19.70
N LYS A 88 -8.32 12.08 19.37
CA LYS A 88 -7.70 12.08 18.04
C LYS A 88 -6.34 11.40 18.07
N ARG A 89 -6.02 10.66 17.00
CA ARG A 89 -4.68 10.12 16.74
C ARG A 89 -4.30 10.26 15.27
N ASP A 90 -3.05 10.62 15.02
CA ASP A 90 -2.47 10.49 13.69
C ASP A 90 -2.25 9.00 13.36
N SER A 91 -2.68 8.58 12.18
CA SER A 91 -2.55 7.22 11.70
C SER A 91 -1.16 6.95 11.16
N LYS A 92 -0.54 5.87 11.66
CA LYS A 92 0.70 5.29 11.13
C LYS A 92 0.45 4.09 10.22
N SER A 93 -0.81 3.77 9.92
CA SER A 93 -1.18 2.65 9.05
C SER A 93 -1.18 3.04 7.59
N TRP A 94 -0.38 2.31 6.81
CA TRP A 94 -0.39 2.42 5.36
C TRP A 94 -1.76 2.08 4.75
N VAL A 95 -2.46 1.08 5.29
CA VAL A 95 -3.78 0.66 4.78
C VAL A 95 -4.79 1.78 4.96
N LEU A 96 -4.75 2.51 6.08
CA LEU A 96 -5.66 3.63 6.33
C LEU A 96 -5.36 4.85 5.47
N GLY A 97 -4.07 5.18 5.30
CA GLY A 97 -3.67 6.24 4.37
C GLY A 97 -4.16 5.93 2.96
N ARG A 98 -3.90 4.71 2.47
CA ARG A 98 -4.30 4.30 1.13
C ARG A 98 -5.83 4.25 0.97
N LEU A 99 -6.55 3.76 1.97
CA LEU A 99 -8.01 3.77 1.99
C LEU A 99 -8.55 5.20 1.85
N LEU A 100 -8.07 6.13 2.67
CA LEU A 100 -8.51 7.52 2.65
C LEU A 100 -8.19 8.19 1.31
N ARG A 101 -6.97 8.00 0.81
CA ARG A 101 -6.54 8.51 -0.49
C ARG A 101 -7.45 8.07 -1.64
N ASP A 102 -7.82 6.80 -1.67
CA ASP A 102 -8.65 6.22 -2.75
C ASP A 102 -10.14 6.63 -2.62
N PHE A 103 -10.56 7.07 -1.42
CA PHE A 103 -11.90 7.58 -1.18
C PHE A 103 -12.04 9.08 -1.41
N GLU A 104 -10.95 9.80 -1.28
CA GLU A 104 -10.94 11.25 -1.33
C GLU A 104 -11.27 11.74 -2.73
N ARG A 105 -12.39 12.45 -2.85
CA ARG A 105 -12.85 13.04 -4.11
C ARG A 105 -12.92 14.56 -3.97
N PRO A 106 -12.64 15.30 -5.05
CA PRO A 106 -12.88 16.74 -5.04
C PRO A 106 -14.36 17.00 -4.74
N LEU A 107 -14.60 17.90 -3.79
CA LEU A 107 -15.93 18.37 -3.46
C LEU A 107 -16.41 19.36 -4.53
N GLY A 108 -17.73 19.46 -4.72
CA GLY A 108 -18.28 20.50 -5.57
C GLY A 108 -18.07 21.89 -4.96
N ASP A 109 -18.07 22.93 -5.80
CA ASP A 109 -17.79 24.33 -5.40
C ASP A 109 -18.70 24.87 -4.28
N LYS A 110 -19.86 24.23 -4.08
CA LYS A 110 -20.86 24.57 -3.06
C LYS A 110 -20.94 23.56 -1.93
N VAL A 111 -19.93 22.71 -1.71
CA VAL A 111 -19.95 21.73 -0.62
C VAL A 111 -18.84 22.04 0.36
N GLY A 112 -19.20 22.52 1.55
CA GLY A 112 -18.25 22.83 2.62
C GLY A 112 -17.85 21.61 3.44
N LEU A 113 -18.74 20.61 3.56
CA LEU A 113 -18.48 19.35 4.22
C LEU A 113 -19.26 18.22 3.55
N SER A 114 -18.58 17.09 3.34
CA SER A 114 -19.19 15.82 2.96
C SER A 114 -18.79 14.75 3.98
N VAL A 115 -19.76 14.08 4.60
CA VAL A 115 -19.58 12.92 5.51
C VAL A 115 -20.31 11.71 4.93
N THR A 116 -19.66 10.55 4.87
CA THR A 116 -20.22 9.28 4.38
C THR A 116 -20.07 8.31 5.51
N VAL A 117 -21.19 7.71 5.87
CA VAL A 117 -21.25 6.69 6.90
C VAL A 117 -21.10 5.33 6.25
N PHE A 118 -20.22 4.55 6.82
CA PHE A 118 -19.93 3.19 6.39
C PHE A 118 -20.19 2.23 7.53
N GLU A 119 -20.68 1.05 7.18
CA GLU A 119 -20.83 -0.07 8.10
C GLU A 119 -19.85 -1.19 7.73
N ALA A 120 -19.31 -1.83 8.77
CA ALA A 120 -18.50 -3.03 8.66
C ALA A 120 -19.31 -4.16 8.02
N VAL A 121 -18.85 -4.70 6.90
CA VAL A 121 -19.37 -5.98 6.42
C VAL A 121 -18.86 -7.10 7.35
N GLU A 122 -19.59 -8.22 7.41
CA GLU A 122 -19.35 -9.40 8.25
C GLU A 122 -17.88 -9.65 8.66
N ALA A 123 -17.68 -9.95 9.95
CA ALA A 123 -16.36 -10.09 10.56
C ALA A 123 -15.47 -11.17 9.94
N ASP A 124 -16.05 -12.15 9.24
CA ASP A 124 -15.33 -13.27 8.64
C ASP A 124 -14.54 -12.86 7.38
N LEU A 125 -14.93 -11.75 6.75
CA LEU A 125 -14.21 -11.14 5.62
C LEU A 125 -13.09 -10.19 6.05
N ALA A 126 -12.97 -9.88 7.36
CA ALA A 126 -11.99 -8.93 7.86
C ALA A 126 -10.54 -9.42 7.65
N GLY A 127 -9.72 -8.60 6.99
CA GLY A 127 -8.31 -8.88 6.75
C GLY A 127 -8.04 -9.89 5.64
N VAL A 128 -8.98 -10.03 4.70
CA VAL A 128 -8.81 -10.81 3.47
C VAL A 128 -9.11 -9.91 2.26
N PRO A 129 -8.11 -9.42 1.53
CA PRO A 129 -8.33 -8.62 0.32
C PRO A 129 -9.23 -9.31 -0.71
N SER A 130 -10.19 -8.58 -1.29
CA SER A 130 -10.87 -9.03 -2.51
C SER A 130 -9.90 -9.10 -3.68
N ILE A 131 -10.08 -10.10 -4.56
CA ILE A 131 -9.30 -10.19 -5.81
C ILE A 131 -9.89 -9.19 -6.80
N ASP A 132 -9.02 -8.46 -7.49
CA ASP A 132 -9.37 -7.53 -8.55
C ASP A 132 -8.50 -7.76 -9.80
N LEU A 133 -8.71 -6.92 -10.82
CA LEU A 133 -7.97 -6.98 -12.08
C LEU A 133 -6.45 -6.85 -11.87
N TRP A 134 -6.02 -6.01 -10.93
CA TRP A 134 -4.61 -5.76 -10.63
C TRP A 134 -3.92 -6.97 -9.98
N TRP A 135 -4.68 -7.78 -9.24
CA TRP A 135 -4.20 -9.08 -8.77
C TRP A 135 -4.02 -10.06 -9.94
N TYR A 136 -5.00 -10.14 -10.86
CA TYR A 136 -4.87 -11.02 -12.04
C TYR A 136 -3.76 -10.56 -13.00
N SER A 137 -3.51 -9.26 -13.12
CA SER A 137 -2.46 -8.72 -13.99
C SER A 137 -1.09 -9.25 -13.62
N GLY A 138 -0.82 -9.44 -12.32
CA GLY A 138 0.44 -10.04 -11.85
C GLY A 138 0.63 -11.47 -12.35
N LEU A 139 -0.42 -12.29 -12.31
CA LEU A 139 -0.38 -13.67 -12.81
C LEU A 139 -0.18 -13.71 -14.32
N VAL A 140 -0.91 -12.88 -15.05
CA VAL A 140 -0.78 -12.77 -16.52
C VAL A 140 0.64 -12.34 -16.90
N VAL A 141 1.19 -11.33 -16.23
CA VAL A 141 2.55 -10.85 -16.51
C VAL A 141 3.59 -11.91 -16.17
N ILE A 142 3.47 -12.65 -15.07
CA ILE A 142 4.37 -13.76 -14.75
C ILE A 142 4.39 -14.81 -15.88
N VAL A 143 3.22 -15.19 -16.40
CA VAL A 143 3.12 -16.15 -17.51
C VAL A 143 3.78 -15.61 -18.77
N ILE A 144 3.53 -14.33 -19.12
CA ILE A 144 4.16 -13.68 -20.27
C ILE A 144 5.68 -13.60 -20.08
N GLN A 145 6.16 -13.27 -18.89
CA GLN A 145 7.59 -13.20 -18.58
C GLN A 145 8.28 -14.53 -18.80
N LEU A 146 7.70 -15.63 -18.29
CA LEU A 146 8.23 -16.98 -18.50
C LEU A 146 8.20 -17.40 -19.97
N ALA A 147 7.13 -17.05 -20.70
CA ALA A 147 7.02 -17.32 -22.14
C ALA A 147 8.09 -16.58 -22.94
N VAL A 148 8.30 -15.28 -22.69
CA VAL A 148 9.35 -14.47 -23.34
C VAL A 148 10.74 -15.01 -22.98
N ALA A 149 10.95 -15.39 -21.72
CA ALA A 149 12.22 -15.94 -21.26
C ALA A 149 12.54 -17.34 -21.84
N ALA A 150 11.52 -18.09 -22.29
CA ALA A 150 11.70 -19.39 -22.93
C ALA A 150 12.14 -19.30 -24.40
N ILE A 151 11.92 -18.17 -25.09
CA ILE A 151 12.32 -17.96 -26.49
C ILE A 151 13.83 -18.18 -26.72
N PRO A 152 14.75 -17.52 -25.99
CA PRO A 152 16.20 -17.74 -26.17
C PRO A 152 16.63 -19.16 -25.77
N CYS A 153 15.90 -19.81 -24.87
CA CYS A 153 16.13 -21.21 -24.52
C CYS A 153 15.82 -22.13 -25.71
N ALA A 154 14.69 -21.90 -26.40
CA ALA A 154 14.28 -22.70 -27.54
C ALA A 154 15.08 -22.42 -28.82
N HIS A 155 15.45 -21.16 -29.09
CA HIS A 155 16.11 -20.77 -30.35
C HIS A 155 17.64 -20.79 -30.27
N HIS A 156 18.22 -20.30 -29.17
CA HIS A 156 19.67 -20.17 -29.00
C HIS A 156 20.29 -21.22 -28.07
N GLY A 157 19.48 -22.10 -27.46
CA GLY A 157 19.93 -23.03 -26.42
C GLY A 157 20.36 -22.32 -25.13
N ASN A 158 20.02 -21.04 -24.96
CA ASN A 158 20.43 -20.24 -23.82
C ASN A 158 19.35 -20.26 -22.73
N TRP A 159 19.49 -21.18 -21.78
CA TRP A 159 18.60 -21.34 -20.62
C TRP A 159 18.77 -20.26 -19.54
N SER A 160 19.80 -19.41 -19.64
CA SER A 160 20.16 -18.47 -18.56
C SER A 160 19.04 -17.49 -18.23
N ILE A 161 18.35 -16.97 -19.26
CA ILE A 161 17.27 -15.97 -19.08
C ILE A 161 16.03 -16.61 -18.47
N LEU A 162 15.68 -17.82 -18.90
CA LEU A 162 14.60 -18.60 -18.31
C LEU A 162 14.89 -18.90 -16.84
N PHE A 163 16.12 -19.34 -16.52
CA PHE A 163 16.55 -19.61 -15.16
C PHE A 163 16.45 -18.37 -14.27
N ILE A 164 17.01 -17.24 -14.71
CA ILE A 164 16.99 -15.98 -13.94
C ILE A 164 15.55 -15.50 -13.72
N THR A 165 14.71 -15.56 -14.75
CA THR A 165 13.31 -15.13 -14.67
C THR A 165 12.51 -16.03 -13.73
N ALA A 166 12.67 -17.35 -13.82
CA ALA A 166 11.99 -18.31 -12.96
C ALA A 166 12.45 -18.19 -11.50
N ALA A 167 13.77 -18.11 -11.26
CA ALA A 167 14.33 -17.94 -9.93
C ALA A 167 13.89 -16.61 -9.30
N GLY A 168 13.98 -15.51 -10.04
CA GLY A 168 13.54 -14.20 -9.59
C GLY A 168 12.04 -14.13 -9.30
N THR A 169 11.22 -14.77 -10.15
CA THR A 169 9.77 -14.91 -9.91
C THR A 169 9.50 -15.71 -8.63
N MET A 170 10.20 -16.82 -8.43
CA MET A 170 10.06 -17.63 -7.22
C MET A 170 10.42 -16.83 -5.95
N LEU A 171 11.54 -16.10 -5.98
CA LEU A 171 11.93 -15.22 -4.86
C LEU A 171 10.88 -14.13 -4.60
N ALA A 172 10.35 -13.51 -5.65
CA ALA A 172 9.31 -12.49 -5.56
C ALA A 172 8.03 -13.05 -4.90
N LEU A 173 7.58 -14.24 -5.32
CA LEU A 173 6.41 -14.91 -4.77
C LEU A 173 6.61 -15.33 -3.31
N ILE A 174 7.78 -15.88 -2.95
CA ILE A 174 8.11 -16.24 -1.56
C ILE A 174 8.11 -14.99 -0.68
N THR A 175 8.67 -13.88 -1.17
CA THR A 175 8.69 -12.61 -0.43
C THR A 175 7.29 -12.06 -0.19
N GLY A 176 6.41 -12.12 -1.19
CA GLY A 176 5.01 -11.74 -1.08
C GLY A 176 4.15 -12.68 -0.23
N ALA A 177 4.63 -13.90 0.04
CA ALA A 177 3.95 -14.90 0.88
C ALA A 177 4.36 -14.83 2.37
N LEU A 178 5.31 -13.95 2.73
CA LEU A 178 5.75 -13.81 4.12
C LEU A 178 4.57 -13.44 5.03
N PRO A 179 4.34 -14.17 6.15
CA PRO A 179 3.17 -13.95 7.00
C PRO A 179 3.18 -12.59 7.71
N GLN A 180 4.36 -11.96 7.80
CA GLN A 180 4.54 -10.65 8.42
C GLN A 180 3.76 -9.54 7.71
N TRP A 181 3.62 -9.58 6.37
CA TRP A 181 2.78 -8.64 5.62
C TRP A 181 1.35 -8.57 6.18
N ARG A 182 0.74 -9.74 6.39
CA ARG A 182 -0.62 -9.86 6.92
C ARG A 182 -0.71 -9.35 8.37
N ARG A 183 0.29 -9.67 9.18
CA ARG A 183 0.32 -9.30 10.61
C ARG A 183 0.48 -7.79 10.82
N GLU A 184 1.23 -7.11 9.95
CA GLU A 184 1.39 -5.66 9.97
C GLU A 184 0.19 -4.94 9.38
N LYS A 185 -0.34 -5.43 8.24
CA LYS A 185 -1.48 -4.80 7.54
C LYS A 185 -2.74 -4.74 8.39
N TRP A 186 -3.00 -5.78 9.17
CA TRP A 186 -4.21 -5.89 9.99
C TRP A 186 -3.83 -6.08 11.46
N ALA A 187 -3.00 -5.18 11.98
CA ALA A 187 -2.64 -5.12 13.39
C ALA A 187 -3.76 -4.52 14.27
N CYS A 188 -4.99 -5.01 14.14
CA CYS A 188 -6.14 -4.54 14.90
C CYS A 188 -6.88 -5.69 15.61
N ARG A 189 -7.63 -5.37 16.66
CA ARG A 189 -8.58 -6.31 17.26
C ARG A 189 -9.69 -6.65 16.28
N ARG A 190 -10.16 -7.90 16.31
CA ARG A 190 -11.31 -8.34 15.51
C ARG A 190 -12.59 -8.19 16.34
N LYS A 191 -13.71 -7.92 15.65
CA LYS A 191 -15.07 -7.87 16.23
C LYS A 191 -15.28 -6.80 17.32
N ALA A 192 -14.55 -5.69 17.23
CA ALA A 192 -14.81 -4.55 18.10
C ALA A 192 -16.01 -3.73 17.62
N LYS A 193 -16.76 -3.15 18.56
CA LYS A 193 -18.02 -2.42 18.32
C LYS A 193 -17.89 -0.90 18.48
N LYS A 194 -16.76 -0.34 18.03
CA LYS A 194 -16.48 1.09 18.20
C LYS A 194 -16.71 1.86 16.90
N VAL A 195 -17.19 3.10 17.04
CA VAL A 195 -17.38 4.04 15.93
C VAL A 195 -16.22 5.03 15.92
N PHE A 196 -15.63 5.24 14.75
CA PHE A 196 -14.55 6.20 14.55
C PHE A 196 -14.83 7.04 13.31
N CYS A 197 -14.14 8.16 13.20
CA CYS A 197 -14.12 9.00 12.03
C CYS A 197 -12.68 9.05 11.50
N VAL A 198 -12.51 8.78 10.21
CA VAL A 198 -11.22 8.97 9.52
C VAL A 198 -11.26 10.26 8.71
N THR A 199 -10.19 11.05 8.77
CA THR A 199 -10.06 12.32 8.04
C THR A 199 -8.61 12.62 7.69
N GLY A 200 -8.36 13.28 6.56
CA GLY A 200 -7.04 13.78 6.16
C GLY A 200 -6.67 15.10 6.85
N GLY A 201 -7.59 15.68 7.62
CA GLY A 201 -7.49 17.01 8.21
C GLY A 201 -8.52 17.97 7.63
N ASN A 202 -8.22 19.27 7.68
CA ASN A 202 -9.14 20.33 7.27
C ASN A 202 -9.30 20.36 5.75
N GLY A 203 -10.18 19.50 5.23
CA GLY A 203 -10.49 19.41 3.81
C GLY A 203 -11.12 18.08 3.39
N THR A 204 -10.74 16.96 4.02
CA THR A 204 -11.11 15.63 3.49
C THR A 204 -11.37 14.60 4.57
N ARG A 205 -12.52 13.94 4.44
CA ARG A 205 -13.28 13.43 5.59
C ARG A 205 -14.03 12.20 5.12
N LYS A 206 -13.88 11.06 5.83
CA LYS A 206 -14.78 9.89 5.91
C LYS A 206 -14.04 8.61 6.33
N VAL A 207 -14.75 7.82 7.15
CA VAL A 207 -14.83 6.33 7.24
C VAL A 207 -14.97 5.92 8.72
N GLY A 208 -15.95 5.05 9.01
CA GLY A 208 -16.19 4.48 10.34
C GLY A 208 -15.93 2.99 10.41
N LEU A 209 -14.98 2.60 11.26
CA LEU A 209 -14.69 1.25 11.73
C LEU A 209 -13.73 1.34 12.94
N ASP A 210 -13.52 0.26 13.72
CA ASP A 210 -12.44 0.21 14.71
C ASP A 210 -11.05 0.24 14.06
N LEU A 211 -10.59 1.46 13.81
CA LEU A 211 -9.35 1.79 13.14
C LEU A 211 -8.31 2.37 14.11
N GLU A 212 -8.64 2.51 15.40
CA GLU A 212 -7.74 3.04 16.42
C GLU A 212 -6.50 2.17 16.59
N ASP A 213 -6.71 0.86 16.73
CA ASP A 213 -5.60 -0.09 16.86
C ASP A 213 -4.75 -0.12 15.58
N LEU A 214 -5.40 0.03 14.41
CA LEU A 214 -4.71 0.06 13.12
C LEU A 214 -3.89 1.36 12.97
N ALA A 215 -4.47 2.51 13.31
CA ALA A 215 -3.82 3.82 13.29
C ALA A 215 -2.64 3.90 14.27
N ALA A 216 -2.75 3.26 15.43
CA ALA A 216 -1.72 3.22 16.46
C ALA A 216 -0.74 2.04 16.31
N ALA A 217 -0.77 1.30 15.19
CA ALA A 217 0.06 0.10 15.02
C ALA A 217 1.55 0.40 15.28
N GLU A 218 2.06 -0.20 16.35
CA GLU A 218 3.47 -0.09 16.75
C GLU A 218 4.38 -0.79 15.73
N SER A 219 5.67 -0.43 15.73
CA SER A 219 6.63 -1.19 14.96
C SER A 219 6.68 -2.66 15.43
N PRO A 220 6.87 -3.63 14.52
CA PRO A 220 6.95 -5.05 14.86
C PRO A 220 7.97 -5.39 15.95
N ARG A 221 8.99 -4.54 16.11
CA ARG A 221 10.01 -4.65 17.14
C ARG A 221 9.55 -4.20 18.54
N MET A 222 8.66 -3.20 18.63
CA MET A 222 8.15 -2.67 19.91
C MET A 222 6.88 -3.38 20.39
N ARG A 223 6.16 -4.04 19.47
CA ARG A 223 4.90 -4.72 19.76
C ARG A 223 5.07 -5.80 20.84
N ARG A 224 4.28 -5.72 21.92
CA ARG A 224 4.22 -6.76 22.97
C ARG A 224 3.81 -8.10 22.36
N ARG A 225 4.65 -9.12 22.54
CA ARG A 225 4.60 -10.34 21.73
C ARG A 225 4.46 -11.60 22.58
N GLY A 226 3.57 -12.50 22.16
CA GLY A 226 3.50 -13.85 22.71
C GLY A 226 4.69 -14.70 22.24
N LYS A 227 4.89 -15.86 22.87
CA LYS A 227 6.01 -16.77 22.55
C LYS A 227 5.99 -17.20 21.07
N ASP A 228 4.82 -17.56 20.52
CA ASP A 228 4.67 -18.01 19.13
C ASP A 228 4.89 -16.89 18.10
N ASP A 229 4.56 -15.65 18.47
CA ASP A 229 4.75 -14.50 17.59
C ASP A 229 6.22 -14.08 17.48
N ASN A 230 7.03 -14.37 18.50
CA ASN A 230 8.49 -14.14 18.46
C ASN A 230 9.16 -15.07 17.44
N TYR A 231 8.79 -16.34 17.40
CA TYR A 231 9.32 -17.29 16.41
C TYR A 231 9.00 -16.88 14.98
N ALA A 232 7.75 -16.47 14.71
CA ALA A 232 7.34 -16.04 13.37
C ALA A 232 8.10 -14.79 12.88
N PHE A 233 8.41 -13.86 13.80
CA PHE A 233 9.18 -12.68 13.45
C PHE A 233 10.64 -13.00 13.16
N VAL A 234 11.32 -13.74 14.05
CA VAL A 234 12.71 -14.14 13.82
C VAL A 234 12.82 -14.97 12.55
N CYS A 235 11.87 -15.87 12.29
CA CYS A 235 11.77 -16.61 11.04
C CYS A 235 11.69 -15.68 9.83
N THR A 236 10.89 -14.61 9.91
CA THR A 236 10.81 -13.62 8.82
C THR A 236 12.12 -12.84 8.68
N GLN A 237 12.82 -12.50 9.77
CA GLN A 237 14.13 -11.84 9.69
C GLN A 237 15.17 -12.72 8.97
N ILE A 238 15.22 -14.01 9.34
CA ILE A 238 16.10 -14.99 8.69
C ILE A 238 15.71 -15.17 7.23
N ALA A 239 14.41 -15.27 6.93
CA ALA A 239 13.92 -15.38 5.56
C ALA A 239 14.30 -14.16 4.72
N CYS A 240 14.14 -12.93 5.24
CA CYS A 240 14.55 -11.71 4.54
C CYS A 240 16.06 -11.64 4.32
N LEU A 241 16.87 -12.11 5.26
CA LEU A 241 18.33 -12.21 5.08
C LEU A 241 18.69 -13.19 3.97
N LEU A 242 18.11 -14.39 3.98
CA LEU A 242 18.32 -15.39 2.93
C LEU A 242 17.85 -14.90 1.57
N LEU A 243 16.67 -14.27 1.50
CA LEU A 243 16.14 -13.67 0.27
C LEU A 243 17.09 -12.58 -0.25
N ALA A 244 17.57 -11.68 0.61
CA ALA A 244 18.52 -10.64 0.20
C ALA A 244 19.82 -11.24 -0.36
N THR A 245 20.37 -12.28 0.26
CA THR A 245 21.54 -13.00 -0.26
C THR A 245 21.25 -13.63 -1.63
N LEU A 246 20.10 -14.29 -1.80
CA LEU A 246 19.72 -14.90 -3.07
C LEU A 246 19.50 -13.85 -4.17
N TRP A 247 18.95 -12.68 -3.85
CA TRP A 247 18.82 -11.56 -4.78
C TRP A 247 20.16 -11.00 -5.23
N ILE A 248 21.16 -10.93 -4.34
CA ILE A 248 22.54 -10.55 -4.70
C ILE A 248 23.15 -11.59 -5.64
N ILE A 249 22.96 -12.89 -5.37
CA ILE A 249 23.44 -13.96 -6.25
C ILE A 249 22.80 -13.82 -7.64
N ILE A 250 21.48 -13.60 -7.72
CA ILE A 250 20.80 -13.36 -9.00
C ILE A 250 21.40 -12.13 -9.70
N LEU A 251 21.64 -11.03 -9.00
CA LEU A 251 22.25 -9.84 -9.60
C LEU A 251 23.63 -10.15 -10.21
N ILE A 252 24.49 -10.87 -9.48
CA ILE A 252 25.81 -11.27 -9.99
C ILE A 252 25.65 -12.13 -11.25
N THR A 253 24.70 -13.08 -11.26
CA THR A 253 24.45 -13.89 -12.46
C THR A 253 23.96 -13.07 -13.65
N VAL A 254 23.13 -12.04 -13.41
CA VAL A 254 22.67 -11.11 -14.46
C VAL A 254 23.83 -10.31 -15.04
N THR A 255 24.74 -9.82 -14.19
CA THR A 255 25.92 -9.06 -14.66
C THR A 255 26.92 -9.90 -15.45
N ALA A 256 26.89 -11.22 -15.28
CA ALA A 256 27.73 -12.14 -16.04
C ALA A 256 27.17 -12.49 -17.44
N LEU A 257 25.93 -12.09 -17.75
CA LEU A 257 25.31 -12.34 -19.05
C LEU A 257 25.93 -11.49 -20.15
N LYS A 258 26.37 -12.15 -21.23
CA LYS A 258 26.94 -11.49 -22.42
C LYS A 258 26.05 -11.58 -23.66
N ALA A 259 25.02 -12.42 -23.64
CA ALA A 259 24.15 -12.71 -24.77
C ALA A 259 22.67 -12.56 -24.38
N ASP A 260 21.82 -12.28 -25.36
CA ASP A 260 20.35 -12.25 -25.24
C ASP A 260 19.79 -11.28 -24.17
N THR A 261 20.59 -10.30 -23.71
CA THR A 261 20.26 -9.39 -22.61
C THR A 261 18.97 -8.58 -22.85
N TRP A 262 18.60 -8.35 -24.11
CA TRP A 262 17.35 -7.70 -24.50
C TRP A 262 16.09 -8.44 -24.04
N TYR A 263 16.09 -9.77 -24.02
CA TYR A 263 14.96 -10.54 -23.50
C TYR A 263 14.81 -10.33 -21.99
N LEU A 264 15.92 -10.31 -21.26
CA LEU A 264 15.91 -10.04 -19.82
C LEU A 264 15.45 -8.61 -19.53
N LEU A 265 15.90 -7.64 -20.32
CA LEU A 265 15.44 -6.25 -20.22
C LEU A 265 13.94 -6.14 -20.47
N GLY A 266 13.42 -6.81 -21.51
CA GLY A 266 11.99 -6.85 -21.83
C GLY A 266 11.16 -7.48 -20.71
N VAL A 267 11.61 -8.62 -20.18
CA VAL A 267 10.99 -9.31 -19.04
C VAL A 267 10.94 -8.39 -17.82
N GLY A 268 12.09 -7.85 -17.39
CA GLY A 268 12.17 -7.02 -16.19
C GLY A 268 11.45 -5.67 -16.34
N GLY A 269 11.45 -5.09 -17.55
CA GLY A 269 10.71 -3.87 -17.89
C GLY A 269 9.20 -4.09 -17.86
N LEU A 270 8.70 -5.19 -18.41
CA LEU A 270 7.28 -5.54 -18.36
C LEU A 270 6.80 -5.69 -16.91
N GLY A 271 7.59 -6.35 -16.06
CA GLY A 271 7.28 -6.46 -14.64
C GLY A 271 7.34 -5.13 -13.90
N MET A 272 8.27 -4.23 -14.28
CA MET A 272 8.32 -2.88 -13.73
C MET A 272 7.05 -2.10 -14.05
N VAL A 273 6.57 -2.13 -15.31
CA VAL A 273 5.32 -1.46 -15.70
C VAL A 273 4.16 -1.99 -14.88
N GLN A 274 4.03 -3.31 -14.72
CA GLN A 274 2.98 -3.90 -13.89
C GLN A 274 3.07 -3.46 -12.43
N ASN A 275 4.26 -3.47 -11.83
CA ASN A 275 4.47 -3.03 -10.45
C ASN A 275 4.14 -1.54 -10.26
N VAL A 276 4.50 -0.67 -11.23
CA VAL A 276 4.14 0.76 -11.21
C VAL A 276 2.62 0.95 -11.23
N LEU A 277 1.93 0.24 -12.14
CA LEU A 277 0.48 0.33 -12.25
C LEU A 277 -0.18 -0.09 -10.93
N VAL A 278 0.19 -1.26 -10.41
CA VAL A 278 -0.33 -1.77 -9.13
C VAL A 278 -0.06 -0.80 -7.97
N ALA A 279 1.15 -0.25 -7.88
CA ALA A 279 1.53 0.68 -6.82
C ALA A 279 0.75 2.01 -6.89
N GLY A 280 0.44 2.48 -8.09
CA GLY A 280 -0.18 3.78 -8.34
C GLY A 280 -1.70 3.78 -8.26
N THR A 281 -2.35 2.74 -8.80
CA THR A 281 -3.80 2.71 -9.02
C THR A 281 -4.61 2.80 -7.73
N GLU A 282 -5.71 3.55 -7.80
CA GLU A 282 -6.78 3.50 -6.81
C GLU A 282 -7.49 2.15 -6.89
N ARG A 283 -7.86 1.58 -5.74
CA ARG A 283 -8.53 0.28 -5.71
C ARG A 283 -9.81 0.34 -4.88
N HIS A 284 -10.71 -0.60 -5.18
CA HIS A 284 -11.96 -0.74 -4.46
C HIS A 284 -11.70 -1.09 -3.00
N ILE A 285 -12.52 -0.57 -2.10
CA ILE A 285 -12.41 -0.68 -0.64
C ILE A 285 -12.11 -2.11 -0.16
N GLY A 286 -12.83 -3.09 -0.71
CA GLY A 286 -12.64 -4.51 -0.37
C GLY A 286 -11.24 -5.06 -0.64
N THR A 287 -10.46 -4.47 -1.55
CA THR A 287 -9.09 -4.91 -1.84
C THR A 287 -8.11 -4.52 -0.74
N SER A 288 -8.46 -3.56 0.12
CA SER A 288 -7.69 -3.23 1.33
C SER A 288 -7.81 -4.31 2.43
N GLY A 289 -8.74 -5.26 2.26
CA GLY A 289 -9.15 -6.22 3.29
C GLY A 289 -10.04 -5.60 4.38
N ILE A 290 -10.39 -4.32 4.25
CA ILE A 290 -11.41 -3.64 5.05
C ILE A 290 -12.68 -3.59 4.19
N HIS A 291 -13.68 -4.38 4.56
CA HIS A 291 -14.94 -4.45 3.82
C HIS A 291 -15.95 -3.50 4.45
N LEU A 292 -16.30 -2.45 3.71
CA LEU A 292 -17.22 -1.41 4.13
C LEU A 292 -18.38 -1.34 3.17
N LYS A 293 -19.60 -1.25 3.71
CA LYS A 293 -20.81 -0.93 2.97
C LYS A 293 -21.15 0.53 3.22
N LYS A 294 -21.29 1.31 2.16
CA LYS A 294 -21.79 2.68 2.25
C LYS A 294 -23.26 2.63 2.67
N ILE A 295 -23.61 3.32 3.75
CA ILE A 295 -25.00 3.50 4.19
C ILE A 295 -25.51 4.80 3.59
N GLU A 296 -24.98 5.91 4.08
CA GLU A 296 -25.51 7.25 3.81
C GLU A 296 -24.40 8.26 3.58
N GLU A 297 -24.74 9.36 2.93
CA GLU A 297 -23.83 10.47 2.67
C GLU A 297 -24.52 11.81 2.89
N TYR A 298 -23.97 12.60 3.79
CA TYR A 298 -24.39 13.95 4.13
C TYR A 298 -23.47 14.95 3.43
N GLN A 299 -24.06 15.93 2.75
CA GLN A 299 -23.32 17.00 2.08
C GLN A 299 -24.06 18.31 2.28
N GLN A 300 -23.39 19.33 2.83
CA GLN A 300 -23.94 20.68 2.92
C GLN A 300 -22.93 21.75 2.51
N GLU A 301 -23.44 22.94 2.19
CA GLU A 301 -22.64 24.15 1.93
C GLU A 301 -21.84 24.58 3.14
N LYS A 302 -22.40 24.44 4.34
CA LYS A 302 -21.75 24.80 5.60
C LYS A 302 -21.33 23.58 6.37
N VAL A 303 -20.12 23.63 6.91
CA VAL A 303 -19.56 22.57 7.75
C VAL A 303 -20.46 22.28 8.95
N MET A 304 -20.96 23.33 9.61
CA MET A 304 -21.76 23.16 10.81
C MET A 304 -23.07 22.42 10.53
N ASP A 305 -23.72 22.74 9.40
CA ASP A 305 -25.00 22.15 9.03
C ASP A 305 -24.84 20.63 8.79
N THR A 306 -23.78 20.20 8.10
CA THR A 306 -23.52 18.75 7.95
C THR A 306 -23.17 18.05 9.27
N LEU A 307 -22.50 18.74 10.21
CA LEU A 307 -22.23 18.15 11.52
C LEU A 307 -23.51 18.00 12.36
N MET A 308 -24.46 18.91 12.21
CA MET A 308 -25.75 18.83 12.89
C MET A 308 -26.62 17.71 12.31
N ASP A 309 -26.74 17.64 10.98
CA ASP A 309 -27.44 16.54 10.29
C ASP A 309 -26.86 15.17 10.72
N LEU A 310 -25.53 15.08 10.83
CA LEU A 310 -24.85 13.85 11.25
C LEU A 310 -25.12 13.50 12.73
N GLU A 311 -25.26 14.49 13.61
CA GLU A 311 -25.53 14.26 15.03
C GLU A 311 -26.98 13.82 15.29
N GLU A 312 -27.92 14.30 14.47
CA GLU A 312 -29.33 13.89 14.52
C GLU A 312 -29.47 12.39 14.26
N ASP A 313 -28.81 11.88 13.23
CA ASP A 313 -28.87 10.46 12.86
C ASP A 313 -27.87 9.60 13.65
N TYR A 314 -26.71 10.14 14.01
CA TYR A 314 -25.63 9.44 14.73
C TYR A 314 -25.14 10.23 15.95
N PRO A 315 -25.76 10.03 17.13
CA PRO A 315 -25.40 10.74 18.35
C PRO A 315 -23.91 10.61 18.70
N LYS A 316 -23.30 11.72 19.16
CA LYS A 316 -21.89 11.93 19.52
C LYS A 316 -20.93 12.08 18.34
N VAL A 317 -21.29 11.64 17.14
CA VAL A 317 -20.38 11.65 15.98
C VAL A 317 -20.11 13.07 15.50
N GLY A 318 -21.15 13.89 15.29
CA GLY A 318 -21.01 15.29 14.87
C GLY A 318 -20.23 16.10 15.91
N LYS A 319 -20.58 15.94 17.18
CA LYS A 319 -19.91 16.59 18.33
C LYS A 319 -18.41 16.26 18.40
N SER A 320 -18.03 15.00 18.18
CA SER A 320 -16.63 14.57 18.19
C SER A 320 -15.77 15.26 17.13
N LEU A 321 -16.38 15.65 16.01
CA LEU A 321 -15.72 16.25 14.85
C LEU A 321 -15.60 17.77 14.91
N VAL A 322 -16.41 18.45 15.74
CA VAL A 322 -16.40 19.92 15.88
C VAL A 322 -14.99 20.43 16.14
N THR A 323 -14.26 19.81 17.06
CA THR A 323 -12.91 20.24 17.44
C THR A 323 -11.88 20.09 16.31
N GLU A 324 -12.15 19.29 15.26
CA GLU A 324 -11.24 19.15 14.11
C GLU A 324 -11.49 20.22 13.06
N PHE A 325 -12.75 20.57 12.80
CA PHE A 325 -13.09 21.57 11.78
C PHE A 325 -13.15 23.01 12.32
N PHE A 326 -13.32 23.16 13.63
CA PHE A 326 -13.33 24.44 14.34
C PHE A 326 -12.25 24.47 15.43
N PRO A 327 -10.96 24.45 15.07
CA PRO A 327 -9.86 24.39 16.05
C PRO A 327 -9.81 25.64 16.95
N ASN A 328 -10.31 26.78 16.47
CA ASN A 328 -10.36 28.04 17.20
C ASN A 328 -11.66 28.21 18.01
N GLY A 329 -12.51 27.18 18.09
CA GLY A 329 -13.84 27.27 18.64
C GLY A 329 -14.89 27.74 17.62
N LEU A 330 -16.15 27.76 18.06
CA LEU A 330 -17.30 28.16 17.26
C LEU A 330 -17.49 29.68 17.33
N ASN A 331 -17.85 30.29 16.20
CA ASN A 331 -18.27 31.70 16.19
C ASN A 331 -19.66 31.85 16.84
N GLU A 332 -20.04 33.06 17.26
CA GLU A 332 -21.32 33.31 17.97
C GLU A 332 -22.57 32.80 17.19
N VAL A 333 -22.55 32.90 15.86
CA VAL A 333 -23.63 32.41 14.98
C VAL A 333 -23.68 30.88 14.96
N GLU A 334 -22.55 30.20 15.10
CA GLU A 334 -22.47 28.74 15.11
C GLU A 334 -22.78 28.20 16.50
N ALA A 335 -22.29 28.88 17.55
CA ALA A 335 -22.58 28.55 18.94
C ALA A 335 -24.06 28.71 19.29
N SER A 336 -24.72 29.76 18.77
CA SER A 336 -26.16 29.95 18.97
C SER A 336 -27.00 28.85 18.30
N ARG A 337 -26.55 28.27 17.18
CA ARG A 337 -27.22 27.12 16.53
C ARG A 337 -27.12 25.84 17.37
N VAL A 338 -25.95 25.57 17.93
CA VAL A 338 -25.70 24.41 18.83
C VAL A 338 -26.58 24.46 20.09
N LEU A 339 -26.82 25.66 20.61
CA LEU A 339 -27.62 25.87 21.82
C LEU A 339 -29.13 25.70 21.59
N VAL A 340 -29.59 25.90 20.34
CA VAL A 340 -31.00 25.74 19.97
C VAL A 340 -31.35 24.26 19.77
N ASP A 341 -30.44 23.48 19.18
CA ASP A 341 -30.64 22.06 18.86
C ASP A 341 -29.73 21.17 19.72
N SER A 342 -30.16 20.88 20.96
CA SER A 342 -29.73 19.80 21.90
C SER A 342 -28.33 19.12 21.80
N PHE A 343 -27.30 19.75 21.27
CA PHE A 343 -25.94 19.18 21.08
C PHE A 343 -25.17 18.97 22.39
N LEU A 344 -25.72 19.44 23.52
CA LEU A 344 -25.07 19.54 24.82
C LEU A 344 -25.50 18.50 25.85
N THR A 345 -26.53 17.69 25.58
CA THR A 345 -26.82 16.46 26.34
C THR A 345 -26.11 15.27 25.72
#